data_AF-A0A0R1XTK9-F1
#
_entry.id   AF-A0A0R1XTK9-F1
#
_cell.length_a   1.000
_cell.length_b   1.000
_cell.length_c   1.000
_cell.angle_alpha   90.00
_cell.angle_beta   90.00
_cell.angle_gamma   90.00
#
_symmetry.space_group_name_H-M   'P 1'
#
loop_
_entity.id
_entity.type
_entity.pdbx_description
1 polymer ?
#
loop_
_entity_poly.entity_id
_entity_poly.type
_entity_poly.pdbx_seq_one_letter_code
_entity_poly.pdbx_strand_id
1 'polypeptide(L)'
;MIILTDNKKIVDPFLEAIQKPILKQYDIAAVGTNWEASFNEILALYQQNPKIVVNVRGGLSFDQTRVILHSINVNKLPFEIYGRKFLDDKPASDQSIAVIVTAK
;
A
#
# COMPACT_ATOMS: atom_id res chain seq x y z
N MET A 1 -21.85 8.20 -37.78
CA MET A 1 -20.49 8.18 -38.32
C MET A 1 -19.61 9.00 -37.37
N ILE A 2 -18.75 8.29 -36.62
CA ILE A 2 -17.65 8.72 -35.71
C ILE A 2 -18.11 9.62 -34.51
N ILE A 3 -17.65 9.53 -33.25
CA ILE A 3 -16.37 9.09 -32.67
C ILE A 3 -16.57 8.63 -31.21
N LEU A 4 -15.77 7.63 -30.82
CA LEU A 4 -15.57 7.03 -29.48
C LEU A 4 -15.40 8.05 -28.34
N THR A 5 -15.88 7.71 -27.14
CA THR A 5 -15.25 8.15 -25.88
C THR A 5 -14.86 6.92 -25.06
N ASP A 6 -13.56 6.81 -24.81
CA ASP A 6 -12.87 5.68 -24.22
C ASP A 6 -13.53 5.15 -22.94
N ASN A 7 -13.91 3.87 -22.96
CA ASN A 7 -14.02 3.07 -21.73
C ASN A 7 -12.62 2.94 -21.13
N LYS A 8 -12.16 3.97 -20.40
CA LYS A 8 -10.91 3.91 -19.63
C LYS A 8 -11.07 2.83 -18.55
N LYS A 9 -10.60 1.62 -18.84
CA LYS A 9 -10.48 0.54 -17.85
C LYS A 9 -9.35 0.91 -16.90
N ILE A 10 -9.70 1.33 -15.70
CA ILE A 10 -8.75 1.58 -14.61
C ILE A 10 -8.13 0.23 -14.21
N VAL A 11 -6.83 0.06 -14.47
CA VAL A 11 -6.05 -1.09 -14.01
C VAL A 11 -5.01 -0.53 -13.06
N ASP A 12 -5.39 -0.28 -11.80
CA ASP A 12 -4.43 -0.03 -10.73
C ASP A 12 -4.14 -1.36 -10.04
N PRO A 13 -2.91 -1.92 -10.19
CA PRO A 13 -2.53 -3.17 -9.56
C PRO A 13 -2.70 -3.15 -8.03
N PHE A 14 -2.63 -1.97 -7.39
CA PHE A 14 -2.87 -1.85 -5.95
C PHE A 14 -4.34 -2.12 -5.57
N LEU A 15 -5.29 -1.86 -6.46
CA LEU A 15 -6.70 -2.20 -6.24
C LEU A 15 -6.92 -3.71 -6.16
N GLU A 16 -6.10 -4.51 -6.85
CA GLU A 16 -6.15 -5.98 -6.72
C GLU A 16 -5.80 -6.43 -5.31
N ALA A 17 -4.87 -5.71 -4.64
CA ALA A 17 -4.51 -5.98 -3.26
C ALA A 17 -5.65 -5.60 -2.30
N ILE A 18 -6.37 -4.50 -2.55
CA ILE A 18 -7.53 -4.06 -1.75
C ILE A 18 -8.71 -5.04 -1.86
N GLN A 19 -8.80 -5.81 -2.95
CA GLN A 19 -9.82 -6.84 -3.12
C GLN A 19 -9.54 -8.12 -2.32
N LYS A 20 -8.31 -8.30 -1.81
CA LYS A 20 -7.98 -9.44 -0.93
C LYS A 20 -8.56 -9.22 0.47
N PRO A 21 -8.71 -10.27 1.30
CA PRO A 21 -9.07 -10.10 2.70
C PRO A 21 -8.03 -9.24 3.45
N ILE A 22 -8.41 -8.00 3.76
CA ILE A 22 -7.56 -7.03 4.45
C ILE A 22 -7.57 -7.33 5.95
N LEU A 23 -6.39 -7.56 6.52
CA LEU A 23 -6.19 -7.69 7.96
C LEU A 23 -6.00 -6.32 8.61
N LYS A 24 -5.31 -5.42 7.91
CA LYS A 24 -5.07 -4.05 8.36
C LYS A 24 -4.73 -3.12 7.20
N GLN A 25 -5.03 -1.83 7.34
CA GLN A 25 -4.69 -0.79 6.37
C GLN A 25 -4.17 0.45 7.09
N TYR A 26 -3.28 1.17 6.44
CA TYR A 26 -2.67 2.40 6.92
C TYR A 26 -2.68 3.44 5.81
N ASP A 27 -3.09 4.66 6.13
CA ASP A 27 -3.08 5.78 5.21
C ASP A 27 -1.70 6.45 5.17
N ILE A 28 -1.54 7.40 4.25
CA ILE A 28 -0.31 8.18 4.08
C ILE A 28 0.02 8.97 5.36
N ALA A 29 -1.01 9.50 6.06
CA ALA A 29 -0.84 10.22 7.32
C ALA A 29 -0.20 9.35 8.41
N ALA A 30 -0.66 8.11 8.57
CA ALA A 30 -0.13 7.15 9.53
C ALA A 30 1.34 6.84 9.27
N VAL A 31 1.74 6.73 8.01
CA VAL A 31 3.15 6.56 7.62
C VAL A 31 3.98 7.81 7.94
N GLY A 32 3.42 9.01 7.74
CA GLY A 32 4.14 10.26 7.98
C GLY A 32 4.28 10.65 9.45
N THR A 33 3.32 10.27 10.29
CA THR A 33 3.22 10.78 11.68
C THR A 33 3.44 9.73 12.75
N ASN A 34 3.07 8.46 12.51
CA ASN A 34 3.10 7.43 13.53
C ASN A 34 3.41 6.04 12.93
N TRP A 35 4.43 5.99 12.07
CA TRP A 35 4.81 4.75 11.40
C TRP A 35 5.25 3.66 12.38
N GLU A 36 5.94 4.02 13.46
CA GLU A 36 6.43 3.04 14.44
C GLU A 36 5.28 2.27 15.09
N ALA A 37 4.24 2.95 15.58
CA ALA A 37 3.08 2.27 16.15
C ALA A 37 2.34 1.44 15.09
N SER A 38 2.18 1.99 13.88
CA SER A 38 1.57 1.28 12.75
C SER A 38 2.34 0.00 12.43
N PHE A 39 3.67 0.07 12.40
CA PHE A 39 4.53 -1.06 12.09
C PHE A 39 4.56 -2.11 13.21
N ASN A 40 4.49 -1.70 14.48
CA ASN A 40 4.38 -2.62 15.61
C ASN A 40 3.11 -3.48 15.53
N GLU A 41 2.00 -2.92 15.05
CA GLU A 41 0.78 -3.71 14.76
C GLU A 41 1.01 -4.73 13.64
N ILE A 42 1.74 -4.37 12.57
CA ILE A 42 2.10 -5.30 11.49
C ILE A 42 2.96 -6.45 12.03
N LEU A 43 3.93 -6.15 12.89
CA LEU A 43 4.77 -7.17 13.52
C LEU A 43 3.97 -8.11 14.41
N ALA A 44 3.04 -7.59 15.21
CA ALA A 44 2.16 -8.41 16.03
C ALA A 44 1.31 -9.35 15.16
N LEU A 45 0.78 -8.86 14.04
CA LEU A 45 0.06 -9.69 13.07
C LEU A 45 0.95 -10.78 12.46
N TYR A 46 2.20 -10.45 12.10
CA TYR A 46 3.15 -11.42 11.55
C TYR A 46 3.51 -12.52 12.54
N GLN A 47 3.70 -12.15 13.81
CA GLN A 47 4.00 -13.10 14.90
C GLN A 47 2.83 -14.05 15.16
N GLN A 48 1.59 -13.57 15.06
CA GLN A 48 0.39 -14.38 15.22
C GLN A 48 0.12 -15.26 13.99
N ASN A 49 0.37 -14.73 12.79
CA ASN A 49 0.16 -15.44 11.54
C ASN A 49 1.27 -15.09 10.52
N PRO A 50 2.27 -15.97 10.35
CA PRO A 50 3.36 -15.74 9.38
C PRO A 50 2.91 -15.78 7.91
N LYS A 51 1.65 -16.11 7.62
CA LYS A 51 1.06 -16.11 6.27
C LYS A 51 0.40 -14.76 5.96
N ILE A 52 1.14 -13.68 6.10
CA ILE A 52 0.70 -12.34 5.66
C ILE A 52 1.65 -11.76 4.62
N VAL A 53 1.16 -10.79 3.86
CA VAL A 53 1.94 -9.99 2.91
C VAL A 53 1.64 -8.51 3.15
N VAL A 54 2.70 -7.70 3.20
CA VAL A 54 2.61 -6.24 3.28
C VAL A 54 2.61 -5.66 1.86
N ASN A 55 1.48 -5.10 1.44
CA ASN A 55 1.32 -4.51 0.12
C ASN A 55 1.50 -3.00 0.24
N VAL A 56 2.48 -2.44 -0.48
CA VAL A 56 2.85 -1.04 -0.44
C VAL A 56 2.38 -0.34 -1.72
N ARG A 57 1.61 0.73 -1.56
CA ARG A 57 1.13 1.54 -2.68
C ARG A 57 2.28 2.28 -3.36
N GLY A 58 2.21 2.38 -4.68
CA GLY A 58 3.12 3.23 -5.46
C GLY A 58 2.70 4.69 -5.45
N GLY A 59 3.66 5.59 -5.69
CA GLY A 59 3.39 7.02 -5.72
C GLY A 59 3.42 7.72 -4.36
N LEU A 60 3.91 7.02 -3.34
CA LEU A 60 4.33 7.63 -2.07
C LEU A 60 5.57 8.49 -2.27
N SER A 61 5.83 9.41 -1.33
CA SER A 61 7.08 10.16 -1.33
C SER A 61 8.28 9.22 -1.12
N PHE A 62 9.48 9.69 -1.49
CA PHE A 62 10.70 8.92 -1.27
C PHE A 62 10.89 8.59 0.22
N ASP A 63 10.64 9.54 1.12
CA ASP A 63 10.81 9.35 2.56
C ASP A 63 9.81 8.33 3.13
N GLN A 64 8.54 8.40 2.72
CA GLN A 64 7.52 7.43 3.10
C GLN A 64 7.90 6.03 2.63
N THR A 65 8.28 5.90 1.35
CA THR A 65 8.70 4.63 0.77
C THR A 65 9.93 4.07 1.50
N ARG A 66 10.94 4.91 1.76
CA ARG A 66 12.18 4.52 2.43
C ARG A 66 11.90 3.98 3.83
N VAL A 67 11.09 4.68 4.62
CA VAL A 67 10.73 4.28 5.98
C VAL A 67 9.99 2.94 5.99
N ILE A 68 8.98 2.77 5.12
CA ILE A 68 8.22 1.53 5.00
C ILE A 68 9.14 0.36 4.64
N LEU A 69 9.90 0.50 3.55
CA LEU A 69 10.75 -0.58 3.03
C LEU A 69 11.91 -0.91 3.97
N HIS A 70 12.47 0.07 4.67
CA HIS A 70 13.48 -0.17 5.68
C HIS A 70 12.93 -1.04 6.82
N SER A 71 11.77 -0.68 7.38
CA SER A 71 11.13 -1.46 8.46
C SER A 71 10.79 -2.89 8.02
N ILE A 72 10.23 -3.06 6.82
CA ILE A 72 9.91 -4.37 6.23
C ILE A 72 11.18 -5.22 6.06
N ASN A 73 12.23 -4.66 5.48
CA ASN A 73 13.47 -5.39 5.17
C ASN A 73 14.22 -5.82 6.43
N VAL A 74 14.34 -4.94 7.43
CA VAL A 74 15.01 -5.26 8.70
C VAL A 74 14.33 -6.44 9.40
N ASN A 75 13.00 -6.53 9.29
CA ASN A 75 12.19 -7.56 9.93
C ASN A 75 11.86 -8.75 9.02
N LYS A 76 12.38 -8.77 7.79
CA LYS A 76 12.19 -9.86 6.80
C LYS A 76 10.72 -10.21 6.54
N LEU A 77 9.84 -9.21 6.50
CA LEU A 77 8.42 -9.42 6.22
C LEU A 77 8.20 -9.65 4.71
N PRO A 78 7.31 -10.57 4.30
CA PRO A 78 6.90 -10.69 2.90
C PRO A 78 6.19 -9.40 2.44
N PHE A 79 6.57 -8.87 1.28
CA PHE A 79 5.99 -7.64 0.76
C PHE A 79 5.85 -7.62 -0.77
N GLU A 80 4.90 -6.80 -1.23
CA GLU A 80 4.67 -6.49 -2.64
C GLU A 80 4.60 -4.97 -2.80
N ILE A 81 5.37 -4.41 -3.74
CA ILE A 81 5.31 -2.97 -4.07
C ILE A 81 4.58 -2.83 -5.39
N TYR A 82 3.56 -1.99 -5.37
CA TYR A 82 2.74 -1.72 -6.54
C TYR A 82 3.23 -0.44 -7.18
N GLY A 83 3.48 -0.44 -8.50
CA GLY A 83 3.85 0.77 -9.22
C GLY A 83 2.68 1.73 -9.34
N ARG A 84 2.95 3.04 -9.38
CA ARG A 84 1.92 4.04 -9.69
C ARG A 84 1.54 3.91 -11.16
N LYS A 85 0.31 3.47 -11.47
CA LYS A 85 -0.27 3.73 -12.80
C LYS A 85 -0.94 5.09 -12.77
N PHE A 86 -0.37 6.01 -13.55
CA PHE A 86 -0.79 7.39 -13.80
C PHE A 86 -2.32 7.57 -13.83
N LEU A 87 -2.94 7.88 -12.69
CA LEU A 87 -4.37 8.17 -12.61
C LEU A 87 -4.72 9.41 -11.78
N ASP A 88 -3.79 9.96 -11.01
CA ASP A 88 -4.10 11.15 -10.24
C ASP A 88 -3.54 12.39 -10.94
N ASP A 89 -4.42 13.22 -11.49
CA ASP A 89 -4.11 14.61 -11.88
C ASP A 89 -3.70 15.48 -10.67
N LYS A 90 -3.76 14.92 -9.46
CA LYS A 90 -3.44 15.56 -8.18
C LYS A 90 -2.56 14.62 -7.34
N PRO A 91 -1.70 15.12 -6.46
CA PRO A 91 -0.99 14.27 -5.50
C PRO A 91 -1.98 13.48 -4.63
N ALA A 92 -1.59 12.27 -4.21
CA ALA A 92 -2.40 11.47 -3.28
C ALA A 92 -2.60 12.26 -1.98
N SER A 93 -3.84 12.28 -1.47
CA SER A 93 -4.15 12.93 -0.19
C SER A 93 -3.60 12.12 0.98
N ASP A 94 -3.40 12.75 2.13
CA ASP A 94 -2.91 12.07 3.35
C ASP A 94 -3.84 10.94 3.82
N GLN A 95 -5.12 10.98 3.45
CA GLN A 95 -6.12 9.94 3.73
C GLN A 95 -6.05 8.75 2.75
N SER A 96 -5.24 8.86 1.71
CA SER A 96 -5.04 7.78 0.75
C SER A 96 -4.36 6.59 1.43
N ILE A 97 -4.81 5.38 1.14
CA ILE A 97 -4.18 4.17 1.65
C ILE A 97 -2.74 4.08 1.12
N ALA A 98 -1.77 3.89 2.00
CA ALA A 98 -0.36 3.73 1.69
C ALA A 98 0.10 2.27 1.79
N VAL A 99 -0.40 1.55 2.80
CA VAL A 99 -0.01 0.17 3.10
C VAL A 99 -1.25 -0.65 3.46
N ILE A 100 -1.35 -1.86 2.94
CA ILE A 100 -2.32 -2.85 3.40
C ILE A 100 -1.64 -4.18 3.73
N VAL A 101 -2.13 -4.84 4.76
CA VAL A 101 -1.69 -6.17 5.18
C VAL A 101 -2.78 -7.16 4.81
N THR A 102 -2.44 -8.16 4.02
CA THR A 102 -3.37 -9.20 3.56
C THR A 102 -2.88 -10.56 4.00
N ALA A 103 -3.79 -11.53 4.12
CA ALA A 103 -3.39 -12.93 4.20
C ALA A 103 -2.73 -13.38 2.88
N LYS A 104 -1.76 -14.29 2.97
CA LYS A 104 -1.10 -14.93 1.82
C LYS A 104 -1.89 -16.13 1.32
#